data_AF-A0A931A9K5-F1
#
_entry.id   AF-A0A931A9K5-F1
#
_cell.length_a   1.000
_cell.length_b   1.000
_cell.length_c   1.000
_cell.angle_alpha   90.00
_cell.angle_beta   90.00
_cell.angle_gamma   90.00
#
_symmetry.space_group_name_H-M   'P 1'
#
loop_
_entity.id
_entity.type
_entity.pdbx_description
1 polymer ?
#
loop_
_entity_poly.entity_id
_entity_poly.type
_entity_poly.pdbx_seq_one_letter_code
_entity_poly.pdbx_strand_id
1 'polypeptide(L)'
;AVLSGAARVLATDGSDVTAEFLAGARAALAVARRSGVRLAVLKEGSPSCGALAIYDGTFAGRRTPGQGVTTALLERSGVRVFTEDQVTEAAAYLRTLET
;
A
#
# COMPACT_ATOMS: atom_id res chain seq x y z
N ALA A 1 0.85 4.67 -10.51
CA ALA A 1 0.84 6.06 -11.03
C ALA A 1 1.58 7.03 -10.11
N VAL A 2 1.28 7.11 -8.81
CA VAL A 2 1.97 8.03 -7.87
C VAL A 2 3.48 7.76 -7.78
N LEU A 3 3.90 6.51 -7.59
CA LEU A 3 5.32 6.14 -7.50
C LEU A 3 6.14 6.45 -8.76
N SER A 4 5.49 6.61 -9.92
CA SER A 4 6.12 6.97 -11.19
C SER A 4 5.95 8.45 -11.55
N GLY A 5 5.41 9.27 -10.64
CA GLY A 5 5.14 10.70 -10.88
C GLY A 5 3.95 10.99 -11.80
N ALA A 6 3.17 9.98 -12.19
CA ALA A 6 2.06 10.11 -13.14
C ALA A 6 0.70 10.42 -12.46
N ALA A 7 0.67 10.50 -11.12
CA ALA A 7 -0.51 10.88 -10.37
C ALA A 7 -0.13 11.54 -9.04
N ARG A 8 -1.11 12.23 -8.44
CA ARG A 8 -0.99 12.92 -7.14
C ARG A 8 -2.02 12.38 -6.15
N VAL A 9 -1.73 12.55 -4.86
CA VAL A 9 -2.68 12.34 -3.77
C VAL A 9 -3.14 13.71 -3.29
N LEU A 10 -4.43 13.98 -3.41
CA LEU A 10 -5.01 15.26 -3.01
C LEU A 10 -5.91 15.06 -1.78
N ALA A 11 -5.86 16.00 -0.84
CA ALA A 11 -6.84 16.07 0.23
C ALA A 11 -8.15 16.70 -0.26
N THR A 12 -9.19 16.66 0.59
CA THR A 12 -10.53 17.19 0.25
C THR A 12 -10.55 18.69 0.00
N ASP A 13 -9.61 19.44 0.59
CA ASP A 13 -9.43 20.87 0.36
C ASP A 13 -8.61 21.18 -0.92
N GLY A 14 -8.21 20.14 -1.66
CA GLY A 14 -7.41 20.25 -2.87
C GLY A 14 -5.90 20.35 -2.63
N SER A 15 -5.43 20.32 -1.39
CA SER A 15 -3.99 20.32 -1.09
C SER A 15 -3.31 19.05 -1.60
N ASP A 16 -2.12 19.21 -2.18
CA ASP A 16 -1.31 18.09 -2.66
C ASP A 16 -0.49 17.50 -1.51
N VAL A 17 -0.88 16.30 -1.08
CA VAL A 17 -0.26 15.55 0.03
C VAL A 17 0.57 14.37 -0.46
N THR A 18 0.99 14.40 -1.74
CA THR A 18 1.75 13.31 -2.36
C THR A 18 3.07 13.05 -1.64
N ALA A 19 3.75 14.11 -1.18
CA ALA A 19 5.05 14.01 -0.54
C ALA A 19 4.99 13.23 0.77
N GLU A 20 3.95 13.46 1.58
CA GLU A 20 3.68 12.82 2.86
C GLU A 20 3.37 11.33 2.67
N PHE A 21 2.53 10.99 1.68
CA PHE A 21 2.23 9.60 1.35
C PHE A 21 3.48 8.85 0.88
N LEU A 22 4.30 9.47 0.03
CA LEU A 22 5.57 8.91 -0.40
C LEU A 22 6.57 8.76 0.76
N ALA A 23 6.61 9.73 1.68
CA ALA A 23 7.46 9.68 2.86
C ALA A 23 7.06 8.52 3.79
N GLY A 24 5.76 8.36 4.07
CA GLY A 24 5.23 7.25 4.86
C GLY A 24 5.52 5.89 4.23
N ALA A 25 5.28 5.75 2.92
CA ALA A 25 5.59 4.52 2.19
C ALA A 25 7.09 4.16 2.26
N ARG A 26 7.98 5.15 2.09
CA ARG A 26 9.44 4.94 2.22
C ARG A 26 9.85 4.56 3.64
N ALA A 27 9.24 5.17 4.65
CA ALA A 27 9.50 4.82 6.04
C ALA A 27 9.10 3.38 6.35
N ALA A 28 7.91 2.95 5.89
CA ALA A 28 7.44 1.57 6.02
C ALA A 28 8.39 0.58 5.33
N LEU A 29 8.81 0.87 4.09
CA LEU A 29 9.80 0.04 3.38
C LEU A 29 11.15 -0.02 4.11
N ALA A 30 11.60 1.10 4.69
CA ALA A 30 12.85 1.13 5.43
C ALA A 30 12.78 0.24 6.68
N VAL A 31 11.66 0.24 7.41
CA VAL A 31 11.41 -0.70 8.52
C VAL A 31 11.43 -2.13 8.00
N ALA A 32 10.67 -2.43 6.94
CA ALA A 32 10.58 -3.77 6.37
C ALA A 32 11.96 -4.32 5.98
N ARG A 33 12.79 -3.51 5.32
CA ARG A 33 14.16 -3.89 4.93
C ARG A 33 15.06 -4.17 6.14
N ARG A 34 15.05 -3.28 7.14
CA ARG A 34 15.89 -3.44 8.34
C ARG A 34 15.53 -4.70 9.14
N SER A 35 14.26 -5.08 9.11
CA SER A 35 13.74 -6.23 9.84
C SER A 35 13.69 -7.51 8.99
N GLY A 36 14.15 -7.49 7.73
CA GLY A 36 14.08 -8.65 6.84
C GLY A 36 12.64 -9.10 6.52
N VAL A 37 11.67 -8.20 6.62
CA VAL A 37 10.25 -8.50 6.39
C VAL A 37 10.03 -8.88 4.94
N ARG A 38 9.31 -9.99 4.73
CA ARG A 38 8.96 -10.52 3.40
C ARG A 38 7.46 -10.47 3.10
N LEU A 39 6.65 -10.21 4.12
CA LEU A 39 5.19 -10.07 3.99
C LEU A 39 4.66 -8.95 4.90
N ALA A 40 3.59 -8.28 4.47
CA ALA A 40 2.89 -7.27 5.26
C ALA A 40 1.37 -7.46 5.18
N VAL A 41 0.67 -7.26 6.29
CA VAL A 41 -0.80 -7.22 6.33
C VAL A 41 -1.21 -5.77 6.52
N LEU A 42 -1.97 -5.23 5.56
CA LEU A 42 -2.33 -3.82 5.50
C LEU A 42 -3.84 -3.63 5.42
N LYS A 43 -4.34 -2.54 6.01
CA LYS A 43 -5.77 -2.19 6.01
C LYS A 43 -6.27 -1.84 4.60
N GLU A 44 -7.30 -2.54 4.12
CA GLU A 44 -7.92 -2.31 2.82
C GLU A 44 -8.74 -1.01 2.77
N GLY A 45 -8.89 -0.46 1.57
CA GLY A 45 -9.69 0.74 1.29
C GLY A 45 -9.02 2.08 1.61
N SER A 46 -7.74 2.07 1.98
CA SER A 46 -6.94 3.27 2.23
C SER A 46 -6.17 3.72 0.98
N PRO A 47 -6.06 5.03 0.69
CA PRO A 47 -5.21 5.52 -0.41
C PRO A 47 -3.71 5.23 -0.22
N SER A 48 -3.29 4.85 1.00
CA SER A 48 -1.92 4.40 1.29
C SER A 48 -1.80 2.87 1.31
N CYS A 49 -2.71 2.21 2.03
CA CYS A 49 -2.60 0.80 2.42
C CYS A 49 -3.51 -0.15 1.62
N GLY A 50 -4.47 0.39 0.87
CA GLY A 50 -5.39 -0.42 0.06
C GLY A 50 -4.63 -1.25 -0.97
N ALA A 51 -4.95 -2.53 -1.08
CA ALA A 51 -4.26 -3.47 -1.95
C ALA A 51 -5.07 -3.76 -3.23
N LEU A 52 -6.39 -3.66 -3.16
CA LEU A 52 -7.29 -4.05 -4.25
C LEU A 52 -7.99 -2.86 -4.91
N ALA A 53 -8.37 -1.86 -4.13
CA ALA A 53 -9.10 -0.70 -4.64
C ALA A 53 -8.75 0.60 -3.92
N ILE A 54 -8.61 1.67 -4.70
CA ILE A 54 -8.41 3.04 -4.22
C ILE A 54 -9.59 3.91 -4.61
N TYR A 55 -9.80 5.01 -3.90
CA TYR A 55 -10.79 6.02 -4.30
C TYR A 55 -10.41 6.64 -5.64
N ASP A 56 -11.39 6.91 -6.49
CA ASP A 56 -11.19 7.44 -7.85
C ASP A 56 -10.82 8.94 -7.89
N GLY A 57 -10.64 9.57 -6.72
CA GLY A 57 -10.24 10.96 -6.57
C GLY A 57 -11.38 11.97 -6.76
N THR A 58 -12.61 11.53 -7.04
CA THR A 58 -13.77 12.43 -7.19
C THR A 58 -14.42 12.79 -5.86
N PHE A 59 -14.00 12.15 -4.77
CA PHE A 59 -14.64 12.21 -3.45
C PHE A 59 -16.12 11.80 -3.44
N ALA A 60 -16.62 11.15 -4.50
CA ALA A 60 -17.98 10.62 -4.59
C ALA A 60 -18.12 9.20 -3.98
N GLY A 61 -17.13 8.75 -3.19
CA GLY A 61 -17.11 7.43 -2.55
C GLY A 61 -16.86 6.26 -3.52
N ARG A 62 -16.62 6.54 -4.80
CA ARG A 62 -16.34 5.53 -5.84
C ARG A 62 -14.94 4.96 -5.71
N ARG A 63 -14.82 3.65 -5.89
CA ARG A 63 -13.55 2.91 -5.84
C ARG A 63 -13.20 2.36 -7.23
N THR A 64 -11.92 2.41 -7.58
CA THR A 64 -11.37 1.84 -8.81
C THR A 64 -10.29 0.82 -8.48
N PRO A 65 -10.10 -0.22 -9.31
CA PRO A 65 -8.98 -1.14 -9.15
C PRO A 65 -7.66 -0.38 -9.09
N GLY A 66 -6.86 -0.67 -8.07
CA GLY A 66 -5.60 0.03 -7.87
C GLY A 66 -5.05 -0.16 -6.46
N GLN A 67 -3.75 0.10 -6.32
CA GLN A 67 -3.01 -0.05 -5.08
C GLN A 67 -2.70 1.31 -4.47
N GLY A 68 -2.79 1.38 -3.14
CA GLY A 68 -2.29 2.48 -2.36
C GLY A 68 -0.77 2.60 -2.47
N VAL A 69 -0.25 3.79 -2.16
CA VAL A 69 1.16 4.15 -2.36
C VAL A 69 2.11 3.22 -1.59
N THR A 70 1.77 2.86 -0.35
CA THR A 70 2.59 1.96 0.49
C THR A 70 2.56 0.53 -0.04
N THR A 71 1.37 0.01 -0.36
CA THR A 71 1.21 -1.34 -0.92
C THR A 71 2.04 -1.50 -2.19
N ALA A 72 1.87 -0.58 -3.14
CA ALA A 72 2.59 -0.62 -4.40
C ALA A 72 4.13 -0.57 -4.22
N LEU A 73 4.62 0.20 -3.23
CA LEU A 73 6.07 0.32 -2.99
C LEU A 73 6.66 -0.93 -2.33
N LEU A 74 5.94 -1.52 -1.38
CA LEU A 74 6.34 -2.76 -0.71
C LEU A 74 6.41 -3.92 -1.71
N GLU A 75 5.39 -4.10 -2.55
CA GLU A 75 5.36 -5.17 -3.54
C GLU A 75 6.46 -5.04 -4.59
N ARG A 76 6.69 -3.82 -5.10
CA ARG A 76 7.83 -3.54 -6.00
C ARG A 76 9.19 -3.84 -5.38
N SER A 77 9.25 -3.90 -4.05
CA SER A 77 10.46 -4.19 -3.29
C SER A 77 10.55 -5.64 -2.81
N GLY A 78 9.65 -6.52 -3.28
CA GLY A 78 9.65 -7.95 -2.95
C GLY A 78 9.02 -8.30 -1.59
N VAL A 79 8.25 -7.38 -1.00
CA VAL A 79 7.43 -7.64 0.19
C VAL A 79 6.01 -7.94 -0.27
N ARG A 80 5.51 -9.15 -0.03
CA ARG A 80 4.16 -9.54 -0.44
C ARG A 80 3.12 -8.91 0.49
N VAL A 81 2.09 -8.26 -0.07
CA VAL A 81 1.05 -7.59 0.73
C VAL A 81 -0.23 -8.40 0.73
N PHE A 82 -0.88 -8.47 1.89
CA PHE A 82 -2.20 -9.05 2.12
C PHE A 82 -3.10 -8.02 2.80
N THR A 83 -4.41 -8.14 2.61
CA THR A 83 -5.38 -7.36 3.38
C THR A 83 -5.67 -8.00 4.74
N GLU A 84 -6.33 -7.26 5.63
CA GLU A 84 -6.86 -7.80 6.89
C GLU A 84 -7.89 -8.94 6.69
N ASP A 85 -8.52 -9.03 5.51
CA ASP A 85 -9.44 -10.13 5.17
C ASP A 85 -8.69 -11.38 4.68
N GLN A 86 -7.38 -11.27 4.39
CA GLN A 86 -6.53 -12.33 3.83
C GLN A 86 -5.52 -12.89 4.84
N VAL A 87 -5.84 -12.82 6.14
CA VAL A 87 -4.92 -13.27 7.21
C VAL A 87 -4.61 -14.76 7.10
N THR A 88 -5.56 -15.58 6.65
CA THR A 88 -5.35 -17.03 6.46
C THR A 88 -4.32 -17.31 5.37
N GLU A 89 -4.41 -16.59 4.25
CA GLU A 89 -3.49 -16.66 3.12
C GLU A 89 -2.11 -16.10 3.49
N ALA A 90 -2.06 -15.00 4.26
CA ALA A 90 -0.82 -14.45 4.79
C ALA A 90 -0.09 -15.48 5.68
N ALA A 91 -0.84 -16.15 6.57
CA ALA A 91 -0.29 -17.23 7.40
C ALA A 91 0.17 -18.44 6.58
N ALA A 92 -0.54 -18.79 5.51
CA ALA A 92 -0.10 -19.84 4.60
C ALA A 92 1.19 -19.47 3.88
N TYR A 93 1.31 -18.23 3.40
CA TYR A 93 2.52 -17.74 2.76
C TYR A 93 3.71 -17.68 3.72
N LEU A 94 3.50 -17.24 4.96
CA LEU A 94 4.54 -17.22 5.98
C LEU A 94 5.19 -18.60 6.16
N ARG A 95 4.37 -19.65 6.26
CA ARG A 95 4.86 -21.03 6.38
C ARG A 95 5.78 -21.45 5.24
N THR A 96 5.56 -20.94 4.02
CA THR A 96 6.43 -21.23 2.86
C THR A 96 7.79 -20.53 2.90
N LEU A 97 7.95 -19.51 3.75
CA LEU A 97 9.20 -18.77 3.91
C LEU A 97 10.08 -19.32 5.05
N GLU A 98 9.49 -20.09 5.96
CA GLU A 98 10.14 -20.71 7.11
C GLU A 98 10.72 -22.10 6.78
N THR A 99 10.58 -22.54 5.53
CA THR A 99 11.10 -23.82 5.02
C THR A 99 12.44 -23.61 4.34
#